data_AF-A0A8T7L4S0-F1
#
_entry.id   AF-A0A8T7L4S0-F1
#
_cell.length_a   1.000
_cell.length_b   1.000
_cell.length_c   1.000
_cell.angle_alpha   90.00
_cell.angle_beta   90.00
_cell.angle_gamma   90.00
#
_symmetry.space_group_name_H-M   'P 1'
#
loop_
_entity.id
_entity.type
_entity.pdbx_description
1 polymer ?
#
loop_
_entity_poly.entity_id
_entity_poly.type
_entity_poly.pdbx_seq_one_letter_code
_entity_poly.pdbx_strand_id
1 'polypeptide(L)'
;MIENSRLEGLFLLAELSYLRSEAMALFERCLTEGSPDYLILFIEEQISQEPPRLDVLRDLAEDLHQRLLGLREYHFDVRERVLKTLRDDFHIDLSPLAPSNALERYHLLQVESVIGYLREQNPRLTAKEELLLRKMVEASLEMAAQLHDDVVMTEDLFYCVMDWIDGLNATIARRFWMEDWFGEYGADSVIH
;
A
#
# COMPACT_ATOMS: atom_id res chain seq x y z
N MET A 1 -26.55 29.93 -18.32
CA MET A 1 -25.12 29.60 -18.45
C MET A 1 -24.41 29.32 -17.11
N ILE A 2 -24.73 30.02 -16.02
CA ILE A 2 -24.08 29.79 -14.71
C ILE A 2 -24.55 28.49 -14.01
N GLU A 3 -25.80 28.06 -14.19
CA GLU A 3 -26.33 26.82 -13.59
C GLU A 3 -25.77 25.53 -14.23
N ASN A 4 -25.51 25.53 -15.55
CA ASN A 4 -24.93 24.36 -16.23
C ASN A 4 -23.49 24.07 -15.78
N SER A 5 -22.66 25.11 -15.61
CA SER A 5 -21.27 24.95 -15.13
C SER A 5 -21.21 24.44 -13.68
N ARG A 6 -22.19 24.79 -12.84
CA ARG A 6 -22.29 24.24 -11.47
C ARG A 6 -22.72 22.78 -11.45
N LEU A 7 -23.66 22.39 -12.32
CA LEU A 7 -24.10 21.00 -12.43
C LEU A 7 -22.98 20.11 -12.99
N GLU A 8 -22.27 20.56 -14.03
CA GLU A 8 -21.09 19.88 -14.59
C GLU A 8 -20.00 19.66 -13.53
N GLY A 9 -19.70 20.66 -12.71
CA GLY A 9 -18.74 20.52 -11.61
C GLY A 9 -19.17 19.49 -10.55
N LEU A 10 -20.47 19.43 -10.23
CA LEU A 10 -21.00 18.42 -9.29
C LEU A 10 -20.96 17.01 -9.86
N PHE A 11 -21.22 16.84 -11.16
CA PHE A 11 -21.12 15.55 -11.83
C PHE A 11 -19.67 15.03 -11.85
N LEU A 12 -18.70 15.89 -12.16
CA LEU A 12 -17.28 15.53 -12.15
C LEU A 12 -16.80 15.10 -10.75
N LEU A 13 -17.22 15.82 -9.70
CA LEU A 13 -16.90 15.46 -8.32
C LEU A 13 -17.52 14.12 -7.91
N ALA A 14 -18.75 13.86 -8.32
CA ALA A 14 -19.43 12.59 -8.05
C ALA A 14 -18.76 11.42 -8.78
N GLU A 15 -18.37 11.62 -10.04
CA GLU A 15 -17.65 10.62 -10.84
C GLU A 15 -16.27 10.31 -10.26
N LEU A 16 -15.50 11.34 -9.88
CA LEU A 16 -14.20 11.17 -9.23
C LEU A 16 -14.33 10.36 -7.94
N SER A 17 -15.31 10.70 -7.09
CA SER A 17 -15.58 9.98 -5.84
C SER A 17 -15.96 8.52 -6.08
N TYR A 18 -16.75 8.25 -7.13
CA TYR A 18 -17.11 6.90 -7.54
C TYR A 18 -15.87 6.09 -7.95
N LEU A 19 -15.04 6.64 -8.84
CA LEU A 19 -13.83 5.95 -9.31
C LEU A 19 -12.81 5.71 -8.21
N ARG A 20 -12.65 6.66 -7.28
CA ARG A 20 -11.82 6.46 -6.10
C ARG A 20 -12.33 5.32 -5.23
N SER A 21 -13.65 5.27 -5.00
CA SER A 21 -14.28 4.19 -4.22
C SER A 21 -14.14 2.83 -4.91
N GLU A 22 -14.28 2.79 -6.23
CA GLU A 22 -14.07 1.59 -7.04
C GLU A 22 -12.62 1.11 -6.98
N ALA A 23 -11.66 2.01 -7.17
CA ALA A 23 -10.24 1.70 -7.08
C ALA A 23 -9.88 1.09 -5.72
N MET A 24 -10.39 1.67 -4.63
CA MET A 24 -10.17 1.12 -3.28
C MET A 24 -10.84 -0.23 -3.05
N ALA A 25 -12.03 -0.46 -3.64
CA ALA A 25 -12.66 -1.77 -3.59
C ALA A 25 -11.84 -2.84 -4.35
N LEU A 26 -11.28 -2.48 -5.52
CA LEU A 26 -10.37 -3.36 -6.28
C LEU A 26 -9.08 -3.62 -5.51
N PHE A 27 -8.52 -2.61 -4.86
CA PHE A 27 -7.34 -2.76 -4.02
C PHE A 27 -7.59 -3.72 -2.84
N GLU A 28 -8.70 -3.59 -2.11
CA GLU A 28 -9.03 -4.53 -1.02
C GLU A 28 -9.24 -5.96 -1.53
N ARG A 29 -9.75 -6.11 -2.76
CA ARG A 29 -9.80 -7.40 -3.45
C ARG A 29 -8.39 -7.92 -3.77
N CYS A 30 -7.48 -7.07 -4.20
CA CYS A 30 -6.08 -7.44 -4.42
C CYS A 30 -5.43 -7.98 -3.14
N LEU A 31 -5.65 -7.34 -1.99
CA LEU A 31 -5.17 -7.82 -0.68
C LEU A 31 -5.75 -9.20 -0.33
N THR A 32 -7.04 -9.39 -0.60
CA THR A 32 -7.72 -10.66 -0.30
C THR A 32 -7.24 -11.81 -1.19
N GLU A 33 -6.98 -11.53 -2.48
CA GLU A 33 -6.58 -12.54 -3.46
C GLU A 33 -5.05 -12.70 -3.60
N GLY A 34 -4.26 -11.79 -3.02
CA GLY A 34 -2.80 -11.77 -3.13
C GLY A 34 -2.28 -11.46 -4.55
N SER A 35 -3.04 -10.71 -5.34
CA SER A 35 -2.68 -10.34 -6.71
C SER A 35 -3.00 -8.86 -7.01
N PRO A 36 -2.09 -8.09 -7.62
CA PRO A 36 -2.31 -6.69 -7.98
C PRO A 36 -3.12 -6.49 -9.28
N ASP A 37 -3.44 -7.57 -10.00
CA ASP A 37 -3.93 -7.52 -11.39
C ASP A 37 -5.16 -6.62 -11.58
N TYR A 38 -6.12 -6.66 -10.65
CA TYR A 38 -7.35 -5.86 -10.77
C TYR A 38 -7.09 -4.37 -10.71
N LEU A 39 -6.20 -3.94 -9.80
CA LEU A 39 -5.87 -2.52 -9.69
C LEU A 39 -4.99 -2.05 -10.84
N ILE A 40 -4.07 -2.91 -11.32
CA ILE A 40 -3.27 -2.61 -12.53
C ILE A 40 -4.18 -2.37 -13.73
N LEU A 41 -5.16 -3.24 -13.99
CA LEU A 41 -6.12 -3.06 -15.08
C LEU A 41 -6.91 -1.74 -14.96
N PHE A 42 -7.34 -1.40 -13.74
CA PHE A 42 -8.00 -0.13 -13.48
C PHE A 42 -7.09 1.06 -13.80
N ILE A 43 -5.83 1.02 -13.38
CA ILE A 43 -4.83 2.07 -13.65
C ILE A 43 -4.63 2.23 -15.17
N GLU A 44 -4.47 1.12 -15.90
CA GLU A 44 -4.34 1.12 -17.36
C GLU A 44 -5.55 1.76 -18.05
N GLU A 45 -6.76 1.49 -17.56
CA GLU A 45 -7.99 2.10 -18.07
C GLU A 45 -7.99 3.62 -17.88
N GLN A 46 -7.52 4.13 -16.72
CA GLN A 46 -7.44 5.56 -16.45
C GLN A 46 -6.38 6.26 -17.32
N ILE A 47 -5.25 5.58 -17.58
CA ILE A 47 -4.17 6.08 -18.44
C ILE A 47 -4.61 6.15 -19.91
N SER A 48 -5.43 5.20 -20.34
CA SER A 48 -5.89 5.08 -21.73
C SER A 48 -6.97 6.09 -22.13
N GLN A 49 -7.49 6.88 -21.19
CA GLN A 49 -8.45 7.94 -21.49
C GLN A 49 -7.80 9.11 -22.24
N GLU A 50 -8.60 9.85 -23.02
CA GLU A 50 -8.16 11.09 -23.69
C GLU A 50 -8.99 12.29 -23.21
N PRO A 51 -8.48 13.14 -22.30
CA PRO A 51 -7.14 13.07 -21.66
C PRO A 51 -7.05 12.01 -20.54
N PRO A 52 -5.83 11.56 -20.19
CA PRO A 52 -5.62 10.66 -19.05
C PRO A 52 -6.13 11.26 -17.73
N ARG A 53 -6.76 10.43 -16.89
CA ARG A 53 -7.39 10.86 -15.63
C ARG A 53 -6.38 10.98 -14.49
N LEU A 54 -5.52 12.00 -14.57
CA LEU A 54 -4.45 12.25 -13.58
C LEU A 54 -4.94 12.57 -12.18
N ASP A 55 -6.13 13.16 -12.05
CA ASP A 55 -6.79 13.42 -10.78
C ASP A 55 -7.12 12.12 -10.04
N VAL A 56 -7.72 11.14 -10.73
CA VAL A 56 -8.01 9.81 -10.18
C VAL A 56 -6.73 9.11 -9.72
N LEU A 57 -5.68 9.14 -10.55
CA LEU A 57 -4.41 8.48 -10.22
C LEU A 57 -3.72 9.13 -9.00
N ARG A 58 -3.78 10.46 -8.86
CA ARG A 58 -3.21 11.17 -7.70
C ARG A 58 -3.95 10.83 -6.41
N ASP A 59 -5.28 10.84 -6.45
CA ASP A 59 -6.10 10.46 -5.29
C ASP A 59 -5.85 9.00 -4.90
N LEU A 60 -5.73 8.09 -5.87
CA LEU A 60 -5.38 6.70 -5.63
C LEU A 60 -3.98 6.56 -5.02
N ALA A 61 -2.98 7.31 -5.49
CA ALA A 61 -1.63 7.29 -4.91
C ALA A 61 -1.65 7.75 -3.45
N GLU A 62 -2.43 8.78 -3.12
CA GLU A 62 -2.60 9.24 -1.74
C GLU A 62 -3.23 8.15 -0.86
N ASP A 63 -4.30 7.51 -1.34
CA ASP A 63 -4.97 6.42 -0.61
C ASP A 63 -4.05 5.22 -0.39
N LEU A 64 -3.32 4.79 -1.42
CA LEU A 64 -2.34 3.70 -1.31
C LEU A 64 -1.24 4.05 -0.31
N HIS A 65 -0.75 5.29 -0.32
CA HIS A 65 0.25 5.74 0.64
C HIS A 65 -0.28 5.69 2.08
N GLN A 66 -1.50 6.19 2.32
CA GLN A 66 -2.12 6.11 3.66
C GLN A 66 -2.32 4.65 4.10
N ARG A 67 -2.75 3.79 3.18
CA ARG A 67 -2.94 2.37 3.46
C ARG A 67 -1.63 1.66 3.80
N LEU A 68 -0.57 1.96 3.06
CA LEU A 68 0.78 1.44 3.31
C LEU A 68 1.26 1.80 4.72
N LEU A 69 1.05 3.05 5.15
CA LEU A 69 1.37 3.48 6.52
C LEU A 69 0.58 2.68 7.56
N GLY A 70 -0.72 2.51 7.35
CA GLY A 70 -1.58 1.71 8.23
C GLY A 70 -1.19 0.23 8.31
N LEU A 71 -0.79 -0.38 7.19
CA LEU A 71 -0.31 -1.76 7.15
C LEU A 71 1.00 -1.92 7.93
N ARG A 72 1.95 -0.98 7.77
CA ARG A 72 3.21 -0.98 8.51
C ARG A 72 3.00 -0.81 10.02
N GLU A 73 2.10 0.08 10.42
CA GLU A 73 1.70 0.24 11.82
C GLU A 73 1.07 -1.04 12.36
N TYR A 74 0.14 -1.64 11.62
CA TYR A 74 -0.50 -2.88 12.05
C TYR A 74 0.49 -4.06 12.16
N HIS A 75 1.45 -4.15 11.25
CA HIS A 75 2.51 -5.16 11.34
C HIS A 75 3.37 -4.98 12.60
N PHE A 76 3.70 -3.74 12.95
CA PHE A 76 4.40 -3.43 14.20
C PHE A 76 3.58 -3.83 15.43
N ASP A 77 2.29 -3.51 15.44
CA ASP A 77 1.37 -3.83 16.55
C ASP A 77 1.21 -5.33 16.77
N VAL A 78 1.14 -6.13 15.71
CA VAL A 78 1.07 -7.60 15.80
C VAL A 78 2.29 -8.14 16.52
N ARG A 79 3.49 -7.72 16.12
CA ARG A 79 4.75 -8.10 16.78
C ARG A 79 4.74 -7.66 18.25
N GLU A 80 4.45 -6.39 18.51
CA GLU A 80 4.53 -5.82 19.86
C GLU A 80 3.55 -6.49 20.83
N ARG A 81 2.34 -6.84 20.37
CA ARG A 81 1.36 -7.57 21.17
C ARG A 81 1.91 -8.92 21.66
N VAL A 82 2.55 -9.68 20.77
CA VAL A 82 3.13 -10.99 21.13
C VAL A 82 4.29 -10.84 22.10
N LEU A 83 5.20 -9.89 21.81
CA LEU A 83 6.33 -9.63 22.70
C LEU A 83 5.88 -9.19 24.09
N LYS A 84 4.85 -8.34 24.16
CA LYS A 84 4.26 -7.89 25.42
C LYS A 84 3.62 -9.04 26.17
N THR A 85 2.79 -9.86 25.53
CA THR A 85 2.19 -11.05 26.16
C THR A 85 3.25 -12.00 26.72
N LEU A 86 4.31 -12.28 25.98
CA LEU A 86 5.40 -13.14 26.43
C LEU A 86 6.17 -12.55 27.62
N ARG A 87 6.38 -11.24 27.63
CA ARG A 87 7.06 -10.54 28.72
C ARG A 87 6.21 -10.44 29.98
N ASP A 88 4.95 -10.05 29.83
CA ASP A 88 4.07 -9.71 30.95
C ASP A 88 3.51 -10.99 31.60
N ASP A 89 3.06 -11.97 30.81
CA ASP A 89 2.38 -13.16 31.31
C ASP A 89 3.34 -14.33 31.58
N PHE A 90 4.45 -14.42 30.83
CA PHE A 90 5.39 -15.54 30.91
C PHE A 90 6.80 -15.15 31.39
N HIS A 91 7.06 -13.84 31.55
CA HIS A 91 8.36 -13.29 31.94
C HIS A 91 9.51 -13.66 30.99
N ILE A 92 9.21 -13.77 29.69
CA ILE A 92 10.20 -14.12 28.65
C ILE A 92 10.42 -12.93 27.72
N ASP A 93 11.68 -12.53 27.55
CA ASP A 93 12.04 -11.48 26.60
C ASP A 93 12.49 -12.06 25.25
N LEU A 94 11.64 -11.87 24.23
CA LEU A 94 11.90 -12.24 22.84
C LEU A 94 12.54 -11.10 22.01
N SER A 95 12.77 -9.92 22.59
CA SER A 95 13.40 -8.78 21.89
C SER A 95 14.74 -9.13 21.21
N PRO A 96 15.59 -10.04 21.75
CA PRO A 96 16.82 -10.45 21.06
C PRO A 96 16.60 -11.19 19.74
N LEU A 97 15.49 -11.94 19.61
CA LEU A 97 15.15 -12.68 18.40
C LEU A 97 14.34 -11.83 17.42
N ALA A 98 13.54 -10.90 17.93
CA ALA A 98 12.69 -10.02 17.14
C ALA A 98 12.96 -8.55 17.52
N PRO A 99 14.10 -7.95 17.13
CA PRO A 99 14.39 -6.56 17.47
C PRO A 99 13.48 -5.60 16.70
N SER A 100 13.23 -4.41 17.25
CA SER A 100 12.27 -3.44 16.70
C SER A 100 12.68 -2.87 15.34
N ASN A 101 13.97 -2.87 15.04
CA ASN A 101 14.53 -2.41 13.75
C ASN A 101 14.52 -3.48 12.66
N ALA A 102 14.05 -4.69 12.93
CA ALA A 102 14.03 -5.80 11.97
C ALA A 102 12.60 -6.35 11.79
N LEU A 103 11.59 -5.47 11.78
CA LEU A 103 10.19 -5.85 11.64
C LEU A 103 9.93 -6.68 10.37
N GLU A 104 10.56 -6.31 9.25
CA GLU A 104 10.49 -7.03 7.97
C GLU A 104 10.96 -8.49 8.06
N ARG A 105 11.75 -8.85 9.08
CA ARG A 105 12.27 -10.21 9.26
C ARG A 105 11.51 -11.00 10.32
N TYR A 106 10.53 -10.38 10.97
CA TYR A 106 9.77 -11.01 12.05
C TYR A 106 9.07 -12.29 11.57
N HIS A 107 8.40 -12.24 10.41
CA HIS A 107 7.72 -13.40 9.83
C HIS A 107 8.66 -14.55 9.41
N LEU A 108 9.97 -14.30 9.29
CA LEU A 108 10.97 -15.32 8.92
C LEU A 108 11.45 -16.15 10.12
N LEU A 109 11.06 -15.78 11.34
CA LEU A 109 11.41 -16.54 12.53
C LEU A 109 10.84 -17.95 12.45
N GLN A 110 11.65 -18.92 12.83
CA GLN A 110 11.24 -20.32 12.90
C GLN A 110 10.63 -20.59 14.26
N VAL A 111 9.41 -21.12 14.27
CA VAL A 111 8.66 -21.45 15.50
C VAL A 111 9.49 -22.33 16.43
N GLU A 112 10.19 -23.34 15.90
CA GLU A 112 11.02 -24.24 16.71
C GLU A 112 12.19 -23.51 17.40
N SER A 113 12.80 -22.55 16.73
CA SER A 113 13.88 -21.74 17.31
C SER A 113 13.34 -20.85 18.42
N VAL A 114 12.15 -20.27 18.23
CA VAL A 114 11.49 -19.46 19.26
C VAL A 114 11.14 -20.35 20.46
N ILE A 115 10.50 -21.50 20.25
CA ILE A 115 10.10 -22.41 21.34
C ILE A 115 11.33 -22.97 22.07
N GLY A 116 12.41 -23.30 21.35
CA GLY A 116 13.68 -23.67 21.95
C GLY A 116 14.21 -22.59 22.89
N TYR A 117 14.24 -21.34 22.43
CA TYR A 117 14.63 -20.20 23.24
C TYR A 117 13.71 -19.97 24.45
N LEU A 118 12.40 -20.11 24.29
CA LEU A 118 11.43 -19.99 25.39
C LEU A 118 11.68 -21.03 26.49
N ARG A 119 12.01 -22.28 26.14
CA ARG A 119 12.36 -23.35 27.09
C ARG A 119 13.65 -23.06 27.85
N GLU A 120 14.65 -22.49 27.17
CA GLU A 120 15.91 -22.09 27.79
C GLU A 120 15.73 -20.95 28.80
N GLN A 121 14.88 -19.96 28.45
CA GLN A 121 14.59 -18.81 29.32
C GLN A 121 13.70 -19.17 30.51
N ASN A 122 12.75 -20.09 30.33
CA ASN A 122 11.84 -20.51 31.38
C ASN A 122 11.77 -22.06 31.49
N PRO A 123 12.69 -22.68 32.25
CA PRO A 123 12.70 -24.13 32.45
C PRO A 123 11.47 -24.67 33.21
N ARG A 124 10.61 -23.80 33.76
CA ARG A 124 9.40 -24.18 34.49
C ARG A 124 8.15 -24.18 33.61
N LEU A 125 8.29 -23.85 32.32
CA LEU A 125 7.19 -23.83 31.37
C LEU A 125 6.53 -25.21 31.31
N THR A 126 5.23 -25.27 31.58
CA THR A 126 4.48 -26.51 31.49
C THR A 126 4.24 -26.88 30.02
N ALA A 127 4.04 -28.17 29.73
CA ALA A 127 3.74 -28.62 28.37
C ALA A 127 2.47 -27.96 27.77
N LYS A 128 1.50 -27.60 28.63
CA LYS A 128 0.28 -26.91 28.20
C LYS A 128 0.55 -25.45 27.81
N GLU A 129 1.34 -24.73 28.60
CA GLU A 129 1.75 -23.36 28.30
C GLU A 129 2.60 -23.32 27.04
N GLU A 130 3.53 -24.26 26.88
CA GLU A 130 4.34 -24.37 25.68
C GLU A 130 3.48 -24.57 24.42
N LEU A 131 2.49 -25.46 24.47
CA LEU A 131 1.57 -25.67 23.35
C LEU A 131 0.77 -24.41 23.03
N LEU A 132 0.37 -23.64 24.05
CA LEU A 132 -0.34 -22.38 23.86
C LEU A 132 0.56 -21.31 23.22
N LEU A 133 1.80 -21.17 23.71
CA LEU A 133 2.77 -20.24 23.17
C LEU A 133 3.15 -20.58 21.73
N ARG A 134 3.33 -21.86 21.42
CA ARG A 134 3.55 -22.35 20.06
C ARG A 134 2.46 -21.88 19.11
N LYS A 135 1.20 -22.14 19.44
CA LYS A 135 0.06 -21.71 18.60
C LYS A 135 -0.03 -20.20 18.45
N MET A 136 0.27 -19.46 19.52
CA MET A 136 0.28 -18.00 19.50
C MET A 136 1.38 -17.45 18.59
N VAL A 137 2.59 -18.00 18.69
CA VAL A 137 3.72 -17.62 17.85
C VAL A 137 3.45 -18.01 16.39
N GLU A 138 2.98 -19.24 16.13
CA GLU A 138 2.58 -19.70 14.79
C GLU A 138 1.58 -18.75 14.14
N ALA A 139 0.46 -18.47 14.81
CA ALA A 139 -0.57 -17.57 14.29
C ALA A 139 -0.06 -16.14 14.08
N SER A 140 0.83 -15.65 14.95
CA SER A 140 1.42 -14.33 14.80
C SER A 140 2.40 -14.25 13.63
N LEU A 141 3.19 -15.29 13.39
CA LEU A 141 4.14 -15.32 12.28
C LEU A 141 3.41 -15.46 10.94
N GLU A 142 2.35 -16.26 10.89
CA GLU A 142 1.46 -16.36 9.72
C GLU A 142 0.81 -15.00 9.41
N MET A 143 0.26 -14.32 10.42
CA MET A 143 -0.30 -12.98 10.26
C MET A 143 0.75 -11.96 9.82
N ALA A 144 1.96 -12.02 10.38
CA ALA A 144 3.06 -11.15 9.98
C ALA A 144 3.54 -11.42 8.54
N ALA A 145 3.51 -12.67 8.08
CA ALA A 145 3.84 -13.03 6.71
C ALA A 145 2.82 -12.41 5.74
N GLN A 146 1.53 -12.59 5.99
CA GLN A 146 0.48 -11.96 5.19
C GLN A 146 0.61 -10.43 5.16
N LEU A 147 0.83 -9.80 6.32
CA LEU A 147 1.01 -8.35 6.39
C LEU A 147 2.25 -7.87 5.65
N HIS A 148 3.32 -8.67 5.65
CA HIS A 148 4.51 -8.35 4.88
C HIS A 148 4.22 -8.36 3.37
N ASP A 149 3.54 -9.41 2.89
CA ASP A 149 3.16 -9.53 1.48
C ASP A 149 2.22 -8.39 1.06
N ASP A 150 1.24 -8.04 1.91
CA ASP A 150 0.33 -6.91 1.71
C ASP A 150 1.09 -5.57 1.63
N VAL A 151 2.09 -5.35 2.50
CA VAL A 151 2.95 -4.16 2.49
C VAL A 151 3.73 -4.07 1.19
N VAL A 152 4.37 -5.16 0.76
CA VAL A 152 5.16 -5.20 -0.47
C VAL A 152 4.29 -4.89 -1.68
N MET A 153 3.13 -5.56 -1.80
CA MET A 153 2.23 -5.34 -2.92
C MET A 153 1.68 -3.90 -2.95
N THR A 154 1.31 -3.35 -1.79
CA THR A 154 0.82 -1.96 -1.71
C THR A 154 1.90 -0.95 -2.09
N GLU A 155 3.15 -1.19 -1.68
CA GLU A 155 4.30 -0.37 -2.04
C GLU A 155 4.60 -0.42 -3.55
N ASP A 156 4.58 -1.61 -4.15
CA ASP A 156 4.77 -1.79 -5.60
C ASP A 156 3.67 -1.07 -6.40
N LEU A 157 2.41 -1.20 -5.99
CA LEU A 157 1.27 -0.51 -6.60
C LEU A 157 1.41 1.02 -6.47
N PHE A 158 1.80 1.51 -5.31
CA PHE A 158 2.03 2.94 -5.08
C PHE A 158 3.11 3.48 -6.02
N TYR A 159 4.26 2.80 -6.13
CA TYR A 159 5.35 3.21 -7.01
C TYR A 159 4.96 3.15 -8.49
N CYS A 160 4.19 2.12 -8.89
CA CYS A 160 3.65 2.01 -10.24
C CYS A 160 2.79 3.23 -10.60
N VAL A 161 1.85 3.61 -9.74
CA VAL A 161 0.97 4.78 -9.97
C VAL A 161 1.78 6.08 -10.04
N MET A 162 2.75 6.26 -9.14
CA MET A 162 3.61 7.45 -9.12
C MET A 162 4.45 7.59 -10.40
N ASP A 163 5.04 6.49 -10.89
CA ASP A 163 5.82 6.49 -12.13
C ASP A 163 4.96 6.90 -13.34
N TRP A 164 3.73 6.38 -13.43
CA TRP A 164 2.79 6.78 -14.46
C TRP A 164 2.39 8.26 -14.36
N ILE A 165 2.11 8.78 -13.16
CA ILE A 165 1.81 10.20 -12.96
C ILE A 165 2.97 11.07 -13.46
N ASP A 166 4.20 10.73 -13.10
CA ASP A 166 5.39 11.48 -13.50
C ASP A 166 5.62 11.42 -15.02
N GLY A 167 5.48 10.24 -15.63
CA GLY A 167 5.60 10.04 -17.07
C GLY A 167 4.54 10.80 -17.88
N LEU A 168 3.30 10.81 -17.42
CA LEU A 168 2.19 11.53 -18.05
C LEU A 168 2.35 13.05 -17.91
N ASN A 169 2.71 13.54 -16.72
CA ASN A 169 3.00 14.96 -16.50
C ASN A 169 4.11 15.45 -17.44
N ALA A 170 5.20 14.67 -17.59
CA ALA A 170 6.30 15.00 -18.49
C ALA A 170 5.85 15.05 -19.96
N THR A 171 4.95 14.16 -20.37
CA THR A 171 4.40 14.11 -21.73
C THR A 171 3.50 15.31 -22.02
N ILE A 172 2.62 15.67 -21.07
CA ILE A 172 1.74 16.83 -21.15
C ILE A 172 2.55 18.12 -21.21
N ALA A 173 3.55 18.28 -20.34
CA ALA A 173 4.41 19.47 -20.33
C ALA A 173 5.14 19.67 -21.68
N ARG A 174 5.67 18.59 -22.27
CA ARG A 174 6.31 18.66 -23.60
C ARG A 174 5.35 19.07 -24.69
N ARG A 175 4.10 18.59 -24.64
CA ARG A 175 3.06 18.96 -25.62
C ARG A 175 2.77 20.46 -25.56
N PHE A 176 2.58 21.01 -24.36
CA PHE A 176 2.36 22.45 -24.19
C PHE A 176 3.55 23.27 -24.70
N TRP A 177 4.79 22.87 -24.41
CA TRP A 177 5.97 23.57 -24.94
C TRP A 177 6.06 23.54 -26.47
N MET A 178 5.69 22.43 -27.11
CA MET A 178 5.67 22.37 -28.58
C MET A 178 4.55 23.25 -29.15
N GLU A 179 3.35 23.21 -28.58
CA GLU A 179 2.22 24.03 -29.04
C GLU A 179 2.50 25.54 -28.90
N ASP A 180 3.12 25.97 -27.81
CA ASP A 180 3.51 27.37 -27.57
C ASP A 180 4.57 27.85 -28.58
N TRP A 181 5.58 27.01 -28.85
CA TRP A 181 6.65 27.34 -29.81
C TRP A 181 6.16 27.37 -31.27
N PHE A 182 5.24 26.49 -31.68
CA PHE A 182 4.68 26.54 -33.04
C PHE A 182 3.54 27.57 -33.19
N GLY A 183 2.90 27.98 -32.10
CA GLY A 183 1.89 29.04 -32.08
C GLY A 183 2.45 30.43 -32.36
N GLU A 184 3.62 30.76 -31.80
CA GLU A 184 4.26 32.08 -31.98
C GLU A 184 4.91 32.27 -33.37
N TYR A 185 5.43 31.21 -34.01
CA TYR A 185 6.11 31.33 -35.32
C TYR A 185 5.20 31.05 -36.53
N GLY A 186 3.94 30.65 -36.33
CA GLY A 186 2.98 30.34 -37.40
C GLY A 186 2.18 31.53 -37.93
N ALA A 187 2.09 32.64 -37.19
CA ALA A 187 1.21 33.76 -37.53
C ALA A 187 1.81 34.81 -38.48
N ASP A 188 3.15 34.87 -38.62
CA ASP A 188 3.84 35.92 -39.40
C ASP A 188 4.23 35.51 -40.83
N SER A 189 3.77 34.36 -41.33
CA SER A 189 4.12 33.88 -42.68
C SER A 189 3.11 34.19 -43.79
N VAL A 190 2.05 34.97 -43.52
CA VAL A 190 1.13 35.45 -44.55
C VAL A 190 1.42 36.92 -44.86
N ILE A 191 2.53 37.17 -45.56
CA ILE A 191 2.70 38.39 -46.35
C ILE A 191 2.82 37.97 -47.81
N HIS A 192 1.71 38.09 -48.55
CA HIS A 192 1.69 38.33 -49.99
C HIS A 192 0.47 39.15 -50.37
#